data_AF-A0AAQ3SYF9-F1
#
_entry.id   AF-A0AAQ3SYF9-F1
#
_cell.length_a   1.000
_cell.length_b   1.000
_cell.length_c   1.000
_cell.angle_alpha   90.00
_cell.angle_beta   90.00
_cell.angle_gamma   90.00
#
_symmetry.space_group_name_H-M   'P 1'
#
loop_
_entity.id
_entity.type
_entity.pdbx_description
1 polymer ?
#
loop_
_entity_poly.entity_id
_entity_poly.type
_entity_poly.pdbx_seq_one_letter_code
_entity_poly.pdbx_strand_id
1 'polypeptide(L)'
;MVHRSCCNNSRNASTQVLVNGVLGGWIYHRKGLRQGDPLSQLLFILVMDVLNALFTKEGKQSLLQPLSRRAMGSCVSLYAIDVALLIHHSPGDLSATRAILETFGEVPGLHTNMQKSLILLIQCSDEELAIVTGIRPSDVSDFACRCLALPLSTRKLIKVDLMYVADRIVCMLPGWKATLLSTASHSILVKVVLMAVLIHILTALEVPKWLIRAINKHCQPFLWKG
;
A
#
# COMPACT_ATOMS: atom_id res chain seq x y z
N MET A 1 14.78 -9.06 21.78
CA MET A 1 13.86 -7.96 22.12
C MET A 1 14.69 -6.68 22.16
N VAL A 2 14.59 -5.82 21.15
CA VAL A 2 15.44 -4.60 21.05
C VAL A 2 14.77 -3.49 21.86
N HIS A 3 15.22 -3.27 23.09
CA HIS A 3 14.79 -2.10 23.87
C HIS A 3 15.61 -0.89 23.43
N ARG A 4 14.97 0.12 22.83
CA ARG A 4 15.60 1.37 22.38
C ARG A 4 15.18 2.51 23.30
N SER A 5 16.06 2.92 24.21
CA SER A 5 15.90 4.15 25.01
C SER A 5 16.45 5.34 24.24
N CYS A 6 15.71 6.46 24.17
CA CYS A 6 16.21 7.72 23.60
C CYS A 6 15.51 8.96 24.15
N CYS A 7 16.33 10.00 24.40
CA CYS A 7 15.93 11.37 24.73
C CYS A 7 15.77 12.19 23.45
N ASN A 8 14.64 12.88 23.29
CA ASN A 8 14.35 13.71 22.12
C ASN A 8 14.90 15.14 22.29
N ASN A 9 15.88 15.53 21.48
CA ASN A 9 16.09 16.92 21.10
C ASN A 9 16.64 16.98 19.66
N SER A 10 16.01 17.79 18.81
CA SER A 10 15.95 17.69 17.34
C SER A 10 17.25 17.97 16.57
N ARG A 11 18.42 17.87 17.22
CA ARG A 11 19.74 18.00 16.57
C ARG A 11 20.62 16.75 16.68
N ASN A 12 20.40 15.86 17.66
CA ASN A 12 21.28 14.71 17.91
C ASN A 12 20.48 13.42 18.20
N ALA A 13 19.65 12.98 17.24
CA ALA A 13 19.04 11.65 17.34
C ALA A 13 20.13 10.57 17.21
N SER A 14 20.25 9.68 18.18
CA SER A 14 21.19 8.57 18.15
C SER A 14 20.47 7.29 18.55
N THR A 15 20.98 6.11 18.19
CA THR A 15 20.51 4.84 18.75
C THR A 15 21.68 3.92 19.04
N GLN A 16 21.44 2.98 19.95
CA GLN A 16 22.30 1.83 20.17
C GLN A 16 21.49 0.56 19.94
N VAL A 17 22.14 -0.46 19.41
CA VAL A 17 21.53 -1.78 19.24
C VAL A 17 21.96 -2.65 20.42
N LEU A 18 20.99 -3.13 21.19
CA LEU A 18 21.22 -4.11 22.24
C LEU A 18 21.23 -5.51 21.62
N VAL A 19 22.39 -6.16 21.60
CA VAL A 19 22.56 -7.54 21.11
C VAL A 19 22.94 -8.41 22.29
N ASN A 20 22.09 -9.40 22.62
CA ASN A 20 22.30 -10.32 23.74
C ASN A 20 22.58 -9.64 25.09
N GLY A 21 21.92 -8.50 25.35
CA GLY A 21 22.11 -7.73 26.59
C GLY A 21 23.33 -6.81 26.60
N VAL A 22 24.15 -6.80 25.55
CA VAL A 22 25.29 -5.89 25.40
C VAL A 22 24.90 -4.74 24.48
N LEU A 23 25.09 -3.51 24.94
CA LEU A 23 24.87 -2.30 24.14
C LEU A 23 26.01 -2.16 23.12
N GLY A 24 25.65 -2.07 21.84
CA GLY A 24 26.59 -1.75 20.77
C GLY A 24 27.01 -0.28 20.74
N GLY A 25 27.84 0.07 19.77
CA GLY A 25 28.28 1.45 19.53
C GLY A 25 27.12 2.40 19.18
N TRP A 26 27.36 3.69 19.39
CA TRP A 26 26.41 4.75 19.03
C TRP A 26 26.27 4.90 17.52
N ILE A 27 25.03 4.89 17.05
CA ILE A 27 24.65 5.20 15.67
C ILE A 27 24.00 6.58 15.68
N TYR A 28 24.67 7.57 15.10
CA TYR A 28 24.14 8.94 14.99
C TYR A 28 23.30 9.07 13.72
N HIS A 29 22.02 9.38 13.89
CA HIS A 29 21.10 9.56 12.77
C HIS A 29 21.26 10.96 12.18
N ARG A 30 21.43 11.03 10.86
CA ARG A 30 21.47 12.30 10.11
C ARG A 30 20.18 12.58 9.32
N LYS A 31 19.59 11.53 8.74
CA LYS A 31 18.35 11.58 7.95
C LYS A 31 17.45 10.41 8.33
N GLY A 32 16.14 10.61 8.16
CA GLY A 32 15.11 9.60 8.40
C GLY A 32 14.36 9.78 9.72
N LEU A 33 13.19 9.16 9.78
CA LEU A 33 12.29 9.20 10.92
C LEU A 33 12.36 7.87 11.68
N ARG A 34 12.17 7.92 13.01
CA ARG A 34 12.21 6.72 13.85
C ARG A 34 10.98 5.86 13.58
N GLN A 35 11.20 4.61 13.17
CA GLN A 35 10.11 3.63 13.08
C GLN A 35 9.54 3.34 14.47
N GLY A 36 8.21 3.39 14.61
CA GLY A 36 7.52 3.21 15.88
C GLY A 36 7.43 4.44 16.77
N ASP A 37 7.93 5.59 16.32
CA ASP A 37 7.63 6.88 16.96
C ASP A 37 6.26 7.37 16.47
N PRO A 38 5.31 7.69 17.38
CA PRO A 38 3.97 8.15 17.01
C PRO A 38 3.97 9.43 16.16
N LEU A 39 5.01 10.27 16.23
CA LEU A 39 5.10 11.51 15.44
C LEU A 39 5.65 11.29 14.04
N SER A 40 6.42 10.23 13.81
CA SER A 40 7.04 9.95 12.51
C SER A 40 6.00 9.81 11.40
N GLN A 41 4.83 9.22 11.70
CA GLN A 41 3.78 9.07 10.70
C GLN A 41 3.18 10.41 10.29
N LEU A 42 2.95 11.32 11.25
CA LEU A 42 2.41 12.65 10.96
C LEU A 42 3.40 13.49 10.14
N LEU A 43 4.68 13.45 10.52
CA LEU A 43 5.74 14.14 9.77
C LEU A 43 5.86 13.63 8.34
N PHE A 44 5.73 12.30 8.14
CA PHE A 44 5.73 11.72 6.81
C PHE A 44 4.52 12.19 5.98
N ILE A 45 3.32 12.27 6.58
CA ILE A 45 2.13 12.81 5.91
C ILE A 45 2.35 14.25 5.45
N LEU A 46 2.96 15.10 6.29
CA LEU A 46 3.27 16.49 5.92
C LEU A 46 4.23 16.56 4.73
N VAL A 47 5.25 15.70 4.70
CA VAL A 47 6.18 15.61 3.57
C VAL A 47 5.46 15.14 2.29
N MET A 48 4.55 14.18 2.41
CA MET A 48 3.72 13.73 1.29
C MET A 48 2.72 14.80 0.81
N ASP A 49 2.24 15.68 1.68
CA ASP A 49 1.37 16.80 1.29
C ASP A 49 2.11 17.81 0.38
N VAL A 50 3.41 17.99 0.61
CA VAL A 50 4.28 18.76 -0.32
C VAL A 50 4.33 18.10 -1.69
N LEU A 51 4.43 16.77 -1.76
CA LEU A 51 4.38 16.04 -3.04
C LEU A 51 3.04 16.27 -3.75
N ASN A 52 1.93 16.18 -3.02
CA ASN A 52 0.59 16.47 -3.56
C ASN A 52 0.47 17.92 -4.08
N ALA A 53 1.05 18.88 -3.34
CA ALA A 53 1.07 20.28 -3.73
C ALA A 53 1.87 20.52 -5.03
N LEU A 54 2.98 19.80 -5.24
CA LEU A 54 3.74 19.85 -6.49
C LEU A 54 2.89 19.35 -7.67
N PHE A 55 2.27 18.18 -7.57
CA PHE A 55 1.37 17.67 -8.62
C PHE A 55 0.18 18.59 -8.88
N THR A 56 -0.40 19.18 -7.83
CA THR A 56 -1.51 20.14 -7.96
C THR A 56 -1.07 21.41 -8.68
N LYS A 57 0.14 21.90 -8.40
CA LYS A 57 0.71 23.09 -9.05
C LYS A 57 0.93 22.83 -10.55
N GLU A 58 1.55 21.71 -10.90
CA GLU A 58 1.85 21.35 -12.30
C GLU A 58 0.57 21.07 -13.09
N GLY A 59 -0.46 20.48 -12.46
CA GLY A 59 -1.79 20.32 -13.06
C GLY A 59 -2.48 21.66 -13.37
N LYS A 60 -2.31 22.68 -12.51
CA LYS A 60 -2.84 24.04 -12.77
C LYS A 60 -2.09 24.77 -13.89
N GLN A 61 -0.82 24.45 -14.09
CA GLN A 61 0.00 25.01 -15.15
C GLN A 61 -0.18 24.28 -16.50
N SER A 62 -1.15 23.35 -16.59
CA SER A 62 -1.45 22.54 -17.77
C SER A 62 -0.27 21.67 -18.27
N LEU A 63 0.71 21.43 -17.40
CA LEU A 63 1.82 20.50 -17.66
C LEU A 63 1.41 19.04 -17.45
N LEU A 64 0.38 18.81 -16.64
CA LEU A 64 -0.29 17.52 -16.49
C LEU A 64 -1.73 17.63 -16.97
N GLN A 65 -2.17 16.66 -17.78
CA GLN A 65 -3.54 16.62 -18.24
C GLN A 65 -4.49 16.20 -17.11
N PRO A 66 -5.66 16.84 -16.98
CA PRO A 66 -6.64 16.43 -15.98
C PRO A 66 -7.21 15.05 -16.31
N LEU A 67 -7.30 14.18 -15.29
CA LEU A 67 -7.87 12.83 -15.43
C LEU A 67 -9.39 12.82 -15.65
N SER A 68 -10.09 13.88 -15.22
CA SER A 68 -11.54 13.99 -15.37
C SER A 68 -11.94 15.43 -15.66
N ARG A 69 -12.90 15.61 -16.57
CA ARG A 69 -13.56 16.92 -16.83
C ARG A 69 -14.44 17.37 -15.66
N ARG A 70 -14.85 16.44 -14.79
CA ARG A 70 -15.55 16.73 -13.53
C ARG A 70 -14.56 16.67 -12.38
N ALA A 71 -13.85 17.77 -12.13
CA ALA A 71 -13.32 18.25 -10.85
C ALA A 71 -12.83 17.27 -9.75
N MET A 72 -12.48 16.01 -10.03
CA MET A 72 -11.74 15.17 -9.09
C MET A 72 -10.26 15.49 -9.32
N GLY A 73 -9.83 16.55 -8.65
CA GLY A 73 -8.63 17.34 -8.96
C GLY A 73 -7.30 16.77 -8.46
N SER A 74 -7.13 15.46 -8.32
CA SER A 74 -5.85 14.89 -7.90
C SER A 74 -5.46 13.69 -8.75
N CYS A 75 -4.36 13.84 -9.49
CA CYS A 75 -3.65 12.76 -10.18
C CYS A 75 -2.92 11.82 -9.21
N VAL A 76 -3.01 12.09 -7.90
CA VAL A 76 -2.24 11.43 -6.85
C VAL A 76 -3.20 10.90 -5.79
N SER A 77 -3.11 9.61 -5.50
CA SER A 77 -3.68 8.99 -4.31
C SER A 77 -2.54 8.56 -3.40
N LEU A 78 -2.43 9.17 -2.22
CA LEU A 78 -1.38 8.92 -1.25
C LEU A 78 -1.91 8.01 -0.14
N TYR A 79 -1.28 6.85 0.06
CA TYR A 79 -1.64 5.94 1.15
C TYR A 79 -0.41 5.57 1.96
N ALA A 80 -0.19 6.29 3.07
CA ALA A 80 0.98 6.10 3.92
C ALA A 80 2.27 6.05 3.07
N ILE A 81 3.11 5.02 3.27
CA ILE A 81 4.42 4.87 2.60
C ILE A 81 4.29 4.54 1.10
N ASP A 82 3.09 4.19 0.63
CA ASP A 82 2.82 3.84 -0.77
C ASP A 82 2.09 4.98 -1.49
N VAL A 83 2.58 5.32 -2.69
CA VAL A 83 2.02 6.37 -3.54
C VAL A 83 1.46 5.72 -4.80
N ALA A 84 0.16 5.93 -5.06
CA ALA A 84 -0.49 5.52 -6.30
C ALA A 84 -0.76 6.76 -7.16
N LEU A 85 -0.09 6.84 -8.31
CA LEU A 85 -0.27 7.93 -9.27
C LEU A 85 -1.16 7.44 -10.41
N LEU A 86 -2.21 8.22 -10.69
CA LEU A 86 -3.00 8.09 -11.90
C LEU A 86 -2.58 9.22 -12.83
N ILE A 87 -2.07 8.87 -14.00
CA ILE A 87 -1.54 9.84 -14.97
C ILE A 87 -1.96 9.41 -16.38
N HIS A 88 -2.08 10.37 -17.29
CA HIS A 88 -2.24 10.05 -18.69
C HIS A 88 -0.96 9.41 -19.24
N HIS A 89 -1.09 8.50 -20.21
CA HIS A 89 0.05 7.84 -20.85
C HIS A 89 0.81 8.76 -21.84
N SER A 90 0.48 10.05 -21.85
CA SER A 90 1.15 11.04 -22.70
C SER A 90 2.64 11.11 -22.33
N PRO A 91 3.56 11.16 -23.31
CA PRO A 91 4.99 11.25 -23.03
C PRO A 91 5.34 12.53 -22.24
N GLY A 92 4.57 13.59 -22.42
CA GLY A 92 4.70 14.83 -21.64
C GLY A 92 4.37 14.62 -20.17
N ASP A 93 3.23 13.98 -19.88
CA ASP A 93 2.76 13.72 -18.51
C ASP A 93 3.71 12.75 -17.77
N LEU A 94 4.22 11.74 -18.47
CA LEU A 94 5.20 10.79 -17.92
C LEU A 94 6.52 11.49 -17.58
N SER A 95 7.01 12.37 -18.47
CA SER A 95 8.22 13.15 -18.26
C SER A 95 8.06 14.16 -17.11
N ALA A 96 6.94 14.88 -17.07
CA ALA A 96 6.63 15.83 -16.01
C ALA A 96 6.51 15.13 -14.64
N THR A 97 5.81 14.00 -14.58
CA THR A 97 5.68 13.18 -13.36
C THR A 97 7.05 12.74 -12.84
N ARG A 98 7.94 12.32 -13.73
CA ARG A 98 9.30 11.95 -13.37
C ARG A 98 10.08 13.13 -12.80
N ALA A 99 10.04 14.28 -13.47
CA ALA A 99 10.72 15.49 -13.01
C ALA A 99 10.23 15.93 -11.62
N ILE A 100 8.92 15.83 -11.36
CA ILE A 100 8.33 16.10 -10.04
C ILE A 100 8.89 15.15 -8.99
N LEU A 101 8.93 13.84 -9.25
CA LEU A 101 9.43 12.84 -8.31
C LEU A 101 10.93 12.98 -8.04
N GLU A 102 11.73 13.30 -9.07
CA GLU A 102 13.16 13.54 -8.93
C GLU A 102 13.43 14.80 -8.10
N THR A 103 12.78 15.92 -8.45
CA THR A 103 12.89 17.19 -7.71
C THR A 103 12.40 17.05 -6.27
N PHE A 104 11.28 16.35 -6.07
CA PHE A 104 10.76 16.08 -4.75
C PHE A 104 11.72 15.21 -3.95
N GLY A 105 12.40 14.24 -4.56
CA GLY A 105 13.30 13.34 -3.84
C GLY A 105 14.59 14.00 -3.34
N GLU A 106 15.08 15.03 -4.02
CA GLU A 106 16.32 15.74 -3.65
C GLU A 106 16.24 16.45 -2.29
N VAL A 107 15.07 16.99 -1.94
CA VAL A 107 14.88 17.81 -0.72
C VAL A 107 14.78 16.95 0.56
N PRO A 108 13.81 16.02 0.71
CA PRO A 108 13.69 15.14 1.86
C PRO A 108 14.68 13.95 1.80
N GLY A 109 15.35 13.73 0.66
CA GLY A 109 16.13 12.51 0.41
C GLY A 109 15.26 11.27 0.22
N LEU A 110 14.00 11.44 -0.20
CA LEU A 110 13.04 10.36 -0.39
C LEU A 110 12.98 9.99 -1.87
N HIS A 111 13.74 8.97 -2.25
CA HIS A 111 13.77 8.51 -3.63
C HIS A 111 12.75 7.39 -3.86
N THR A 112 12.03 7.50 -4.98
CA THR A 112 11.12 6.45 -5.43
C THR A 112 11.88 5.14 -5.64
N ASN A 113 11.44 4.07 -4.97
CA ASN A 113 12.04 2.76 -5.16
C ASN A 113 11.50 2.12 -6.44
N MET A 114 12.21 2.35 -7.54
CA MET A 114 11.79 1.87 -8.86
C MET A 114 11.74 0.35 -8.99
N GLN A 115 12.48 -0.41 -8.16
CA GLN A 115 12.41 -1.88 -8.14
C GLN A 115 11.11 -2.40 -7.49
N LYS A 116 10.45 -1.54 -6.70
CA LYS A 116 9.18 -1.85 -6.04
C LYS A 116 8.00 -1.11 -6.69
N SER A 117 8.28 -0.19 -7.60
CA SER A 117 7.27 0.53 -8.37
C SER A 117 6.76 -0.33 -9.52
N LEU A 118 5.44 -0.31 -9.70
CA LEU A 118 4.76 -1.03 -10.76
C LEU A 118 4.01 -0.02 -11.63
N ILE A 119 4.07 -0.19 -12.95
CA ILE A 119 3.27 0.60 -13.88
C ILE A 119 2.10 -0.27 -14.34
N LEU A 120 0.89 0.23 -14.10
CA LEU A 120 -0.35 -0.47 -14.41
C LEU A 120 -1.08 0.27 -15.53
N LEU A 121 -1.31 -0.42 -16.65
CA LEU A 121 -1.94 0.20 -17.83
C LEU A 121 -3.45 0.06 -17.79
N ILE A 122 -4.15 1.18 -17.75
CA ILE A 122 -5.61 1.22 -17.75
C ILE A 122 -6.09 1.46 -19.19
N GLN A 123 -6.62 0.41 -19.84
CA GLN A 123 -7.22 0.49 -21.18
C GLN A 123 -6.27 1.09 -22.25
N CYS A 124 -5.00 0.71 -22.24
CA CYS A 124 -4.03 1.14 -23.26
C CYS A 124 -3.97 0.17 -24.45
N SER A 125 -3.64 0.71 -25.62
CA SER A 125 -3.30 -0.07 -26.82
C SER A 125 -1.85 -0.57 -26.80
N ASP A 126 -1.52 -1.55 -27.64
CA ASP A 126 -0.14 -2.08 -27.78
C ASP A 126 0.86 -1.01 -28.22
N GLU A 127 0.41 -0.01 -28.98
CA GLU A 127 1.22 1.13 -29.42
C GLU A 127 1.55 2.07 -28.24
N GLU A 128 0.59 2.32 -27.35
CA GLU A 128 0.80 3.13 -26.14
C GLU A 128 1.69 2.40 -25.13
N LEU A 129 1.58 1.07 -25.05
CA LEU A 129 2.48 0.24 -24.26
C LEU A 129 3.94 0.39 -24.73
N ALA A 130 4.19 0.49 -26.03
CA ALA A 130 5.53 0.73 -26.58
C ALA A 130 6.09 2.10 -26.15
N ILE A 131 5.24 3.13 -26.05
CA ILE A 131 5.63 4.46 -25.57
C ILE A 131 6.03 4.41 -24.09
N VAL A 132 5.22 3.76 -23.26
CA VAL A 132 5.48 3.64 -21.81
C VAL A 132 6.74 2.81 -21.54
N THR A 133 6.91 1.69 -22.24
CA THR A 133 8.09 0.84 -22.09
C THR A 133 9.37 1.48 -22.63
N GLY A 134 9.27 2.30 -23.68
CA GLY A 134 10.39 3.07 -24.23
C GLY A 134 10.94 4.14 -23.28
N ILE A 135 10.11 4.66 -22.38
CA ILE A 135 10.53 5.65 -21.38
C ILE A 135 11.33 4.97 -20.25
N ARG A 136 11.01 3.72 -19.87
CA ARG A 136 11.82 2.86 -18.98
C ARG A 136 11.25 1.43 -18.83
N PRO A 137 12.10 0.40 -18.69
CA PRO A 137 11.66 -0.92 -18.23
C PRO A 137 11.42 -0.89 -16.71
N SER A 138 10.27 -0.37 -16.26
CA SER A 138 9.71 -0.82 -14.99
C SER A 138 8.85 -2.05 -15.27
N ASP A 139 8.56 -2.88 -14.27
CA ASP A 139 7.64 -4.00 -14.46
C ASP A 139 6.29 -3.43 -14.91
N VAL A 140 5.98 -3.57 -16.20
CA VAL A 140 4.71 -3.17 -16.78
C VAL A 140 3.79 -4.37 -16.65
N SER A 141 2.65 -4.16 -16.00
CA SER A 141 1.63 -5.19 -15.84
C SER A 141 0.28 -4.65 -16.26
N ASP A 142 -0.59 -5.58 -16.69
CA ASP A 142 -1.98 -5.26 -16.94
C ASP A 142 -2.67 -4.82 -15.64
N PHE A 143 -3.66 -3.92 -15.74
CA PHE A 143 -4.30 -3.30 -14.57
C PHE A 143 -5.04 -4.30 -13.67
N ALA A 144 -5.30 -5.50 -14.15
CA ALA A 144 -5.81 -6.63 -13.36
C ALA A 144 -4.77 -7.10 -12.34
N CYS A 145 -4.56 -6.29 -11.30
CA CYS A 145 -3.53 -6.49 -10.29
C CYS A 145 -4.11 -6.35 -8.87
N ARG A 146 -3.30 -6.70 -7.87
CA ARG A 146 -3.66 -6.55 -6.45
C ARG A 146 -2.98 -5.31 -5.88
N CYS A 147 -3.77 -4.35 -5.42
CA CYS A 147 -3.28 -3.18 -4.67
C CYS A 147 -3.92 -3.16 -3.29
N LEU A 148 -3.14 -3.03 -2.22
CA LEU A 148 -3.62 -3.03 -0.83
C LEU A 148 -4.53 -4.24 -0.47
N ALA A 149 -4.18 -5.41 -1.02
CA ALA A 149 -4.95 -6.65 -0.93
C ALA A 149 -6.37 -6.61 -1.55
N LEU A 150 -6.65 -5.63 -2.39
CA LEU A 150 -7.88 -5.52 -3.16
C LEU A 150 -7.59 -5.78 -4.65
N PRO A 151 -8.42 -6.57 -5.35
CA PRO A 151 -8.35 -6.68 -6.79
C PRO A 151 -8.78 -5.36 -7.44
N LEU A 152 -7.86 -4.76 -8.21
CA LEU A 152 -8.18 -3.65 -9.08
C LEU A 152 -8.54 -4.20 -10.45
N SER A 153 -9.65 -3.73 -11.01
CA SER A 153 -10.07 -4.12 -12.35
C SER A 153 -10.90 -3.02 -13.00
N THR A 154 -10.76 -2.89 -14.32
CA THR A 154 -11.58 -2.01 -15.17
C THR A 154 -12.92 -2.64 -15.53
N ARG A 155 -13.07 -3.95 -15.29
CA ARG A 155 -14.30 -4.73 -15.49
C ARG A 155 -14.95 -5.08 -14.16
N LYS A 156 -16.21 -5.47 -14.21
CA LYS A 156 -16.89 -6.05 -13.05
C LYS A 156 -16.13 -7.29 -12.59
N LEU A 157 -15.78 -7.33 -11.30
CA LEU A 157 -15.03 -8.43 -10.71
C LEU A 157 -15.77 -9.75 -10.91
N ILE A 158 -15.06 -10.73 -11.46
CA ILE A 158 -15.61 -12.08 -11.68
C ILE A 158 -15.31 -12.97 -10.48
N LYS A 159 -15.93 -14.14 -10.47
CA LYS A 159 -15.79 -15.12 -9.37
C LYS A 159 -14.34 -15.46 -9.06
N VAL A 160 -13.48 -15.55 -10.07
CA VAL A 160 -12.06 -15.88 -9.94
C VAL A 160 -11.30 -14.81 -9.17
N ASP A 161 -11.54 -13.53 -9.49
CA ASP A 161 -10.86 -12.39 -8.84
C ASP A 161 -11.16 -12.32 -7.34
N LEU A 162 -12.39 -12.69 -6.96
CA LEU A 162 -12.86 -12.71 -5.58
C LEU A 162 -12.53 -14.01 -4.84
N MET A 163 -12.22 -15.10 -5.55
CA MET A 163 -11.91 -16.40 -4.93
C MET A 163 -10.66 -16.31 -4.05
N TYR A 164 -9.68 -15.52 -4.47
CA TYR A 164 -8.47 -15.27 -3.71
C TYR A 164 -8.75 -14.81 -2.26
N VAL A 165 -9.84 -14.06 -2.03
CA VAL A 165 -10.24 -13.64 -0.68
C VAL A 165 -10.61 -14.85 0.18
N ALA A 166 -11.40 -15.77 -0.38
CA ALA A 166 -11.78 -17.01 0.30
C ALA A 166 -10.53 -17.88 0.54
N ASP A 167 -9.65 -18.01 -0.44
CA ASP A 167 -8.41 -18.79 -0.32
C ASP A 167 -7.49 -18.22 0.76
N ARG A 168 -7.35 -16.89 0.84
CA ARG A 168 -6.57 -16.23 1.90
C ARG A 168 -7.12 -16.57 3.28
N ILE A 169 -8.44 -16.60 3.45
CA ILE A 169 -9.08 -16.99 4.70
C ILE A 169 -8.81 -18.46 5.00
N VAL A 170 -8.96 -19.34 4.02
CA VAL A 170 -8.65 -20.76 4.17
C VAL A 170 -7.21 -20.97 4.59
N CYS A 171 -6.25 -20.24 4.02
CA CYS A 171 -4.84 -20.33 4.40
C CYS A 171 -4.53 -19.84 5.82
N MET A 172 -5.33 -18.94 6.39
CA MET A 172 -5.14 -18.48 7.77
C MET A 172 -5.58 -19.54 8.80
N LEU A 173 -6.60 -20.34 8.49
CA LEU A 173 -7.21 -21.28 9.44
C LEU A 173 -6.24 -22.37 9.95
N PRO A 174 -5.41 -23.05 9.12
CA PRO A 174 -4.45 -24.06 9.59
C PRO A 174 -3.36 -23.50 10.51
N GLY A 175 -3.02 -22.22 10.37
CA GLY A 175 -2.01 -21.56 11.21
C GLY A 175 -2.49 -21.29 12.63
N TRP A 176 -3.81 -21.34 12.85
CA TRP A 176 -4.42 -21.21 14.17
C TRP A 176 -4.48 -22.60 14.76
N LYS A 177 -3.64 -22.88 15.79
CA LYS A 177 -3.53 -24.19 16.46
C LYS A 177 -4.86 -24.59 17.12
N ALA A 178 -5.82 -25.03 16.32
CA ALA A 178 -7.21 -25.25 16.70
C ALA A 178 -7.37 -26.28 17.84
N THR A 179 -6.42 -27.23 17.94
CA THR A 179 -6.43 -28.24 18.99
C THR A 179 -5.99 -27.74 20.37
N LEU A 180 -5.38 -26.55 20.46
CA LEU A 180 -4.88 -25.97 21.72
C LEU A 180 -5.79 -24.85 22.25
N LEU A 181 -6.88 -24.55 21.57
CA LEU A 181 -7.74 -23.42 21.86
C LEU A 181 -9.12 -23.91 22.30
N SER A 182 -9.72 -23.20 23.25
CA SER A 182 -11.10 -23.46 23.64
C SER A 182 -12.06 -22.98 22.54
N THR A 183 -13.28 -23.52 22.54
CA THR A 183 -14.36 -23.10 21.63
C THR A 183 -14.63 -21.58 21.74
N ALA A 184 -14.49 -21.00 22.94
CA ALA A 184 -14.62 -19.56 23.15
C ALA A 184 -13.50 -18.78 22.42
N SER A 185 -12.25 -19.24 22.54
CA SER A 185 -11.10 -18.68 21.85
C SER A 185 -11.19 -18.81 20.32
N HIS A 186 -11.74 -19.92 19.80
CA HIS A 186 -12.05 -20.05 18.38
C HIS A 186 -13.02 -18.97 17.90
N SER A 187 -14.10 -18.73 18.66
CA SER A 187 -15.09 -17.70 18.30
C SER A 187 -14.49 -16.29 18.30
N ILE A 188 -13.61 -16.00 19.27
CA ILE A 188 -12.94 -14.70 19.39
C ILE A 188 -11.96 -14.52 18.23
N LEU A 189 -11.18 -15.55 17.89
CA LEU A 189 -10.19 -15.48 16.82
C LEU A 189 -10.84 -15.25 15.46
N VAL A 190 -11.93 -15.98 15.18
CA VAL A 190 -12.75 -15.74 13.98
C VAL A 190 -13.33 -14.32 14.03
N LYS A 191 -13.99 -13.92 15.12
CA LYS A 191 -14.61 -12.59 15.20
C LYS A 191 -13.62 -11.44 15.07
N VAL A 192 -12.43 -11.54 15.64
CA VAL A 192 -11.46 -10.44 15.64
C VAL A 192 -10.68 -10.40 14.34
N VAL A 193 -10.12 -11.54 13.91
CA VAL A 193 -9.21 -11.56 12.76
C VAL A 193 -9.98 -11.64 11.45
N LEU A 194 -10.97 -12.54 11.35
CA LEU A 194 -11.73 -12.70 10.11
C LEU A 194 -12.59 -11.49 9.82
N MET A 195 -13.29 -10.95 10.84
CA MET A 195 -14.13 -9.77 10.60
C MET A 195 -13.30 -8.56 10.23
N ALA A 196 -12.10 -8.37 10.80
CA ALA A 196 -11.23 -7.27 10.39
C ALA A 196 -10.86 -7.36 8.89
N VAL A 197 -10.52 -8.56 8.41
CA VAL A 197 -10.23 -8.80 6.99
C VAL A 197 -11.47 -8.59 6.12
N LEU A 198 -12.63 -9.09 6.55
CA LEU A 198 -13.89 -8.93 5.83
C LEU A 198 -14.33 -7.47 5.76
N ILE A 199 -14.24 -6.73 6.87
CA ILE A 199 -14.61 -5.32 6.94
C ILE A 199 -13.76 -4.51 5.96
N HIS A 200 -12.44 -4.70 5.93
CA HIS A 200 -11.54 -4.03 4.97
C HIS A 200 -11.97 -4.24 3.52
N ILE A 201 -12.40 -5.45 3.17
CA ILE A 201 -12.82 -5.80 1.82
C ILE A 201 -14.22 -5.24 1.51
N LEU A 202 -15.16 -5.37 2.46
CA LEU A 202 -16.53 -4.90 2.33
C LEU A 202 -16.64 -3.38 2.26
N THR A 203 -15.71 -2.65 2.88
CA THR A 203 -15.66 -1.18 2.76
C THR A 203 -15.26 -0.71 1.37
N ALA A 204 -14.51 -1.53 0.62
CA ALA A 204 -13.98 -1.16 -0.69
C ALA A 204 -14.71 -1.80 -1.88
N LEU A 205 -15.38 -2.95 -1.67
CA LEU A 205 -15.99 -3.74 -2.75
C LEU A 205 -17.43 -4.13 -2.43
N GLU A 206 -18.28 -4.11 -3.46
CA GLU A 206 -19.58 -4.75 -3.41
C GLU A 206 -19.42 -6.28 -3.45
N VAL A 207 -19.44 -6.91 -2.27
CA VAL A 207 -19.22 -8.34 -2.15
C VAL A 207 -20.49 -9.14 -2.49
N PRO A 208 -20.43 -10.09 -3.44
CA PRO A 208 -21.58 -10.91 -3.77
C PRO A 208 -21.88 -11.94 -2.68
N LYS A 209 -23.17 -12.23 -2.48
CA LYS A 209 -23.66 -13.18 -1.44
C LYS A 209 -23.03 -14.58 -1.52
N TRP A 210 -22.58 -15.02 -2.70
CA TRP A 210 -21.91 -16.32 -2.83
C TRP A 210 -20.54 -16.35 -2.14
N LEU A 211 -19.80 -15.24 -2.11
CA LEU A 211 -18.47 -15.19 -1.49
C LEU A 211 -18.59 -15.31 0.04
N ILE A 212 -19.56 -14.61 0.63
CA ILE A 212 -19.90 -14.73 2.05
C ILE A 212 -20.25 -16.18 2.41
N ARG A 213 -21.06 -16.85 1.57
CA ARG A 213 -21.40 -18.27 1.77
C ARG A 213 -20.18 -19.18 1.69
N ALA A 214 -19.26 -18.93 0.76
CA ALA A 214 -18.02 -19.71 0.63
C ALA A 214 -17.14 -19.56 1.88
N ILE A 215 -16.98 -18.32 2.38
CA ILE A 215 -16.20 -18.04 3.58
C ILE A 215 -16.82 -18.72 4.81
N ASN A 216 -18.14 -18.61 4.98
CA ASN A 216 -18.86 -19.26 6.08
C ASN A 216 -18.69 -20.79 6.03
N LYS A 217 -18.71 -21.39 4.84
CA LYS A 217 -18.51 -22.84 4.66
C LYS A 217 -17.15 -23.31 5.19
N HIS A 218 -16.10 -22.49 5.06
CA HIS A 218 -14.77 -22.83 5.58
C HIS A 218 -14.60 -22.52 7.07
N CYS A 219 -15.29 -21.50 7.58
CA CYS A 219 -15.20 -21.12 8.99
C CYS A 219 -16.02 -22.03 9.91
N GLN A 220 -17.13 -22.59 9.43
CA GLN A 220 -17.99 -23.48 10.22
C GLN A 220 -17.23 -24.71 10.77
N PRO A 221 -16.49 -25.48 9.96
CA PRO A 221 -15.69 -26.58 10.49
C PRO A 221 -14.68 -26.14 11.55
N PHE A 222 -14.06 -24.97 11.41
CA PHE A 222 -13.11 -24.47 12.42
C PHE A 222 -13.78 -24.09 13.74
N LEU A 223 -14.98 -23.52 13.69
CA LEU A 223 -15.75 -23.17 14.89
C LEU A 223 -16.30 -24.39 15.62
N TRP A 224 -16.71 -25.42 14.87
CA TRP A 224 -17.44 -26.58 15.40
C TRP A 224 -16.60 -27.86 15.53
N LYS A 225 -15.46 -27.97 14.84
CA LYS A 225 -14.44 -29.01 15.06
C LYS A 225 -13.33 -28.43 15.94
N GLY A 226 -13.67 -28.17 17.19
CA GLY A 226 -12.73 -28.24 18.31
C GLY A 226 -12.90 -29.59 18.96
#